data_AF-A0A848X280-F1
#
_entry.id   AF-A0A848X280-F1
#
_cell.length_a   1.000
_cell.length_b   1.000
_cell.length_c   1.000
_cell.angle_alpha   90.00
_cell.angle_beta   90.00
_cell.angle_gamma   90.00
#
_symmetry.space_group_name_H-M   'P 1'
#
loop_
_entity.id
_entity.type
_entity.pdbx_description
1 polymer ?
#
loop_
_entity_poly.entity_id
_entity_poly.type
_entity_poly.pdbx_seq_one_letter_code
_entity_poly.pdbx_strand_id
1 'polypeptide(L)'
;MPRLIQLLIPEIDRRWIPLLLKSTALGSLIAGAYGVLHDQVTFTISPEYFTKFKFDQFAWAGSENEPARWFVAKIGFLATWWVGGIAGWALGRVAVSCGRKRPGNGPVLTKTVIWRFWIILAVAAVSGVVGFVGSKLSPPHAWRGWILDLGVSDVEAFGTVGQIHNFGYFGAVAGLIVAGLTLRRQLLRPA
;
A
#
# COMPACT_ATOMS: atom_id res chain seq x y z
N MET A 1 -7.52 32.92 -4.45
CA MET A 1 -7.89 31.49 -4.44
C MET A 1 -8.14 31.05 -2.99
N PRO A 2 -9.23 30.33 -2.68
CA PRO A 2 -9.51 29.83 -1.33
C PRO A 2 -8.38 28.91 -0.84
N ARG A 3 -8.03 28.96 0.46
CA ARG A 3 -7.00 28.08 1.08
C ARG A 3 -7.22 26.59 0.80
N LEU A 4 -8.49 26.18 0.65
CA LEU A 4 -8.86 24.80 0.32
C LEU A 4 -8.37 24.39 -1.09
N ILE A 5 -8.48 25.29 -2.06
CA ILE A 5 -8.07 25.02 -3.45
C ILE A 5 -6.55 24.99 -3.56
N GLN A 6 -5.82 25.81 -2.79
CA GLN A 6 -4.35 25.71 -2.70
C GLN A 6 -3.88 24.41 -2.05
N LEU A 7 -4.73 23.75 -1.27
CA LEU A 7 -4.45 22.43 -0.70
C LEU A 7 -4.65 21.31 -1.73
N LEU A 8 -5.64 21.48 -2.61
CA LEU A 8 -5.96 20.53 -3.69
C LEU A 8 -5.00 20.67 -4.88
N ILE A 9 -4.71 21.92 -5.28
CA ILE A 9 -3.85 22.31 -6.40
C ILE A 9 -2.85 23.37 -5.92
N PRO A 10 -1.84 22.99 -5.13
CA PRO A 10 -0.75 23.90 -4.79
C PRO A 10 0.09 24.20 -6.03
N GLU A 11 0.54 25.44 -6.18
CA GLU A 11 1.57 25.78 -7.17
C GLU A 11 2.87 25.03 -6.81
N ILE A 12 3.15 23.96 -7.55
CA ILE A 12 4.38 23.18 -7.40
C ILE A 12 5.49 23.93 -8.11
N ASP A 13 6.31 24.61 -7.34
CA ASP A 13 7.57 25.17 -7.82
C ASP A 13 8.46 24.06 -8.37
N ARG A 14 8.92 24.22 -9.61
CA ARG A 14 9.63 23.19 -10.40
C ARG A 14 10.82 22.58 -9.68
N ARG A 15 11.47 23.34 -8.77
CA ARG A 15 12.59 22.84 -7.95
C ARG A 15 12.23 21.63 -7.07
N TRP A 16 10.96 21.40 -6.77
CA TRP A 16 10.49 20.31 -5.91
C TRP A 16 10.06 19.06 -6.68
N ILE A 17 9.92 19.15 -8.01
CA ILE A 17 9.55 18.00 -8.87
C ILE A 17 10.47 16.81 -8.63
N PRO A 18 11.81 16.94 -8.55
CA PRO A 18 12.70 15.80 -8.31
C PRO A 18 12.40 15.08 -6.99
N LEU A 19 12.06 15.80 -5.92
CA LEU A 19 11.71 15.21 -4.64
C LEU A 19 10.40 14.44 -4.71
N LEU A 20 9.39 15.00 -5.38
CA LEU A 20 8.07 14.36 -5.53
C LEU A 20 8.20 13.08 -6.35
N LEU A 21 8.90 13.13 -7.49
CA LEU A 21 9.15 11.96 -8.33
C LEU A 21 9.95 10.89 -7.58
N LYS A 22 11.02 11.29 -6.88
CA LYS A 22 11.82 10.36 -6.09
C LYS A 22 11.02 9.71 -4.96
N SER A 23 10.20 10.49 -4.24
CA SER A 23 9.35 9.96 -3.16
C SER A 23 8.30 9.00 -3.70
N THR A 24 7.72 9.30 -4.87
CA THR A 24 6.76 8.44 -5.56
C THR A 24 7.40 7.14 -6.00
N ALA A 25 8.52 7.20 -6.72
CA ALA A 25 9.22 6.02 -7.21
C ALA A 25 9.68 5.09 -6.08
N LEU A 26 10.28 5.64 -5.02
CA LEU A 26 10.70 4.86 -3.86
C LEU A 26 9.50 4.29 -3.10
N GLY A 27 8.42 5.07 -2.98
CA GLY A 27 7.17 4.58 -2.41
C GLY A 27 6.62 3.37 -3.15
N SER A 28 6.60 3.43 -4.49
CA SER A 28 6.16 2.34 -5.34
C SER A 28 7.00 1.08 -5.16
N LEU A 29 8.33 1.22 -5.12
CA LEU A 29 9.24 0.09 -4.91
C LEU A 29 9.07 -0.54 -3.53
N ILE A 30 8.94 0.28 -2.49
CA ILE A 30 8.75 -0.20 -1.11
C ILE A 30 7.42 -0.96 -0.99
N ALA A 31 6.32 -0.39 -1.47
CA ALA A 31 5.01 -1.05 -1.41
C ALA A 31 4.97 -2.30 -2.27
N GLY A 32 5.54 -2.25 -3.48
CA GLY A 32 5.65 -3.41 -4.36
C GLY A 32 6.45 -4.56 -3.73
N ALA A 33 7.58 -4.26 -3.09
CA ALA A 33 8.37 -5.26 -2.37
C ALA A 33 7.60 -5.84 -1.17
N TYR A 34 6.86 -5.01 -0.43
CA TYR A 34 5.95 -5.48 0.60
C TYR A 34 4.89 -6.42 0.04
N GLY A 35 4.25 -6.07 -1.08
CA GLY A 35 3.25 -6.90 -1.74
C GLY A 35 3.79 -8.26 -2.18
N VAL A 36 5.01 -8.30 -2.73
CA VAL A 36 5.70 -9.57 -3.07
C VAL A 36 5.78 -10.48 -1.84
N LEU A 37 6.30 -9.96 -0.72
CA LEU A 37 6.49 -10.73 0.51
C LEU A 37 5.16 -11.14 1.15
N HIS A 38 4.22 -10.20 1.22
CA HIS A 38 2.88 -10.40 1.74
C HIS A 38 2.14 -11.52 0.99
N ASP A 39 2.25 -11.54 -0.34
CA ASP A 39 1.56 -12.50 -1.17
C ASP A 39 2.20 -13.89 -1.11
N GLN A 40 3.51 -14.00 -0.88
CA GLN A 40 4.13 -15.32 -0.58
C GLN A 40 3.59 -15.93 0.72
N VAL A 41 3.35 -15.11 1.73
CA VAL A 41 2.77 -15.55 3.01
C VAL A 41 1.31 -15.94 2.80
N THR A 42 0.49 -15.08 2.19
CA THR A 42 -0.93 -15.36 2.01
C THR A 42 -1.22 -16.48 1.02
N PHE A 43 -0.35 -16.69 0.01
CA PHE A 43 -0.44 -17.87 -0.87
C PHE A 43 -0.24 -19.18 -0.11
N THR A 44 0.55 -19.16 0.97
CA THR A 44 0.70 -20.33 1.85
C THR A 44 -0.54 -20.57 2.71
N ILE A 45 -1.34 -19.53 2.99
CA ILE A 45 -2.61 -19.65 3.73
C ILE A 45 -3.72 -20.16 2.81
N SER A 46 -3.86 -19.59 1.60
CA SER A 46 -4.86 -20.03 0.62
C SER A 46 -4.28 -19.97 -0.80
N PRO A 47 -3.84 -21.12 -1.35
CA PRO A 47 -3.47 -21.21 -2.75
C PRO A 47 -4.65 -20.90 -3.68
N GLU A 48 -5.87 -21.31 -3.31
CA GLU A 48 -7.09 -21.10 -4.10
C GLU A 48 -7.45 -19.61 -4.25
N TYR A 49 -7.13 -18.77 -3.26
CA TYR A 49 -7.28 -17.31 -3.40
C TYR A 49 -6.52 -16.76 -4.62
N PHE A 50 -5.38 -17.37 -4.93
CA PHE A 50 -4.60 -16.96 -6.08
C PHE A 50 -5.03 -17.70 -7.35
N THR A 51 -5.09 -19.02 -7.32
CA THR A 51 -5.34 -19.83 -8.53
C THR A 51 -6.76 -19.72 -9.07
N LYS A 52 -7.76 -19.46 -8.21
CA LYS A 52 -9.17 -19.34 -8.60
C LYS A 52 -9.64 -17.89 -8.80
N PHE A 53 -8.86 -16.91 -8.35
CA PHE A 53 -9.26 -15.50 -8.40
C PHE A 53 -8.15 -14.60 -8.93
N LYS A 54 -7.02 -14.47 -8.23
CA LYS A 54 -5.99 -13.50 -8.65
C LYS A 54 -5.33 -13.83 -9.99
N PHE A 55 -5.16 -15.10 -10.34
CA PHE A 55 -4.51 -15.48 -11.59
C PHE A 55 -5.35 -15.05 -12.80
N ASP A 56 -6.66 -15.19 -12.73
CA ASP A 56 -7.57 -14.68 -13.75
C ASP A 56 -7.57 -13.14 -13.77
N GLN A 57 -7.66 -12.50 -12.59
CA GLN A 57 -7.59 -11.04 -12.45
C GLN A 57 -6.31 -10.43 -13.09
N PHE A 58 -5.19 -11.15 -13.03
CA PHE A 58 -3.89 -10.71 -13.53
C PHE A 58 -3.41 -11.52 -14.75
N ALA A 59 -4.30 -12.20 -15.48
CA ALA A 59 -3.93 -13.09 -16.58
C ALA A 59 -3.05 -12.41 -17.64
N TRP A 60 -3.25 -11.10 -17.87
CA TRP A 60 -2.46 -10.27 -18.78
C TRP A 60 -0.98 -10.12 -18.39
N ALA A 61 -0.62 -10.41 -17.14
CA ALA A 61 0.74 -10.32 -16.61
C ALA A 61 1.41 -11.70 -16.43
N GLY A 62 0.65 -12.79 -16.64
CA GLY A 62 1.13 -14.16 -16.55
C GLY A 62 1.75 -14.65 -17.86
N SER A 63 2.53 -15.72 -17.78
CA SER A 63 2.98 -16.47 -18.96
C SER A 63 2.60 -17.95 -18.82
N GLU A 64 2.39 -18.62 -19.94
CA GLU A 64 2.18 -20.06 -19.96
C GLU A 64 3.36 -20.77 -19.26
N ASN A 65 3.03 -21.75 -18.40
CA ASN A 65 3.99 -22.52 -17.60
C ASN A 65 4.82 -21.74 -16.55
N GLU A 66 4.40 -20.53 -16.19
CA GLU A 66 5.05 -19.82 -15.08
C GLU A 66 4.82 -20.52 -13.72
N PRO A 67 5.86 -20.71 -12.89
CA PRO A 67 5.66 -21.30 -11.58
C PRO A 67 4.78 -20.40 -10.70
N ALA A 68 3.80 -20.98 -10.01
CA ALA A 68 2.77 -20.24 -9.27
C ALA A 68 3.35 -19.19 -8.30
N ARG A 69 4.41 -19.52 -7.54
CA ARG A 69 5.02 -18.58 -6.59
C ARG A 69 5.67 -17.37 -7.26
N TRP A 70 6.20 -17.51 -8.48
CA TRP A 70 6.71 -16.39 -9.26
C TRP A 70 5.57 -15.49 -9.73
N PHE A 71 4.47 -16.08 -10.21
CA PHE A 71 3.32 -15.29 -10.61
C PHE A 71 2.68 -14.55 -9.43
N VAL A 72 2.56 -15.20 -8.27
CA VAL A 72 2.13 -14.61 -7.00
C VAL A 72 3.01 -13.41 -6.62
N ALA A 73 4.34 -13.51 -6.78
CA ALA A 73 5.24 -12.37 -6.52
C ALA A 73 4.94 -11.18 -7.45
N LYS A 74 4.74 -11.43 -8.76
CA LYS A 74 4.35 -10.38 -9.72
C LYS A 74 3.01 -9.76 -9.37
N ILE A 75 2.02 -10.57 -9.01
CA ILE A 75 0.70 -10.11 -8.56
C ILE A 75 0.85 -9.21 -7.34
N GLY A 76 1.61 -9.65 -6.32
CA GLY A 76 1.84 -8.86 -5.12
C GLY A 76 2.47 -7.50 -5.42
N PHE A 77 3.47 -7.46 -6.30
CA PHE A 77 4.04 -6.20 -6.76
C PHE A 77 2.99 -5.34 -7.47
N LEU A 78 2.33 -5.87 -8.51
CA LEU A 78 1.35 -5.18 -9.36
C LEU A 78 0.15 -4.65 -8.57
N ALA A 79 -0.29 -5.39 -7.55
CA ALA A 79 -1.40 -5.02 -6.70
C ALA A 79 -1.07 -3.84 -5.77
N THR A 80 0.20 -3.62 -5.41
CA THR A 80 0.56 -2.71 -4.30
C THR A 80 1.47 -1.54 -4.70
N TRP A 81 2.25 -1.62 -5.78
CA TRP A 81 3.19 -0.56 -6.15
C TRP A 81 2.51 0.81 -6.33
N TRP A 82 1.33 0.84 -6.93
CA TRP A 82 0.62 2.10 -7.20
C TRP A 82 0.11 2.75 -5.90
N VAL A 83 -0.26 1.95 -4.89
CA VAL A 83 -0.61 2.44 -3.55
C VAL A 83 0.58 3.16 -2.92
N GLY A 84 1.76 2.54 -3.01
CA GLY A 84 3.02 3.15 -2.57
C GLY A 84 3.35 4.43 -3.31
N GLY A 85 3.12 4.47 -4.62
CA GLY A 85 3.27 5.68 -5.43
C GLY A 85 2.37 6.82 -4.96
N ILE A 86 1.07 6.55 -4.75
CA ILE A 86 0.12 7.55 -4.24
C ILE A 86 0.54 8.05 -2.84
N ALA A 87 0.94 7.14 -1.95
CA ALA A 87 1.43 7.50 -0.62
C ALA A 87 2.71 8.35 -0.69
N GLY A 88 3.66 7.98 -1.55
CA GLY A 88 4.92 8.70 -1.76
C GLY A 88 4.69 10.11 -2.30
N TRP A 89 3.76 10.25 -3.24
CA TRP A 89 3.31 11.54 -3.75
C TRP A 89 2.67 12.38 -2.64
N ALA A 90 1.72 11.82 -1.90
CA ALA A 90 1.01 12.53 -0.83
C ALA A 90 1.97 13.02 0.27
N LEU A 91 2.86 12.15 0.76
CA LEU A 91 3.87 12.52 1.76
C LEU A 91 4.89 13.51 1.20
N GLY A 92 5.30 13.35 -0.06
CA GLY A 92 6.14 14.31 -0.77
C GLY A 92 5.52 15.71 -0.79
N ARG A 93 4.20 15.82 -1.02
CA ARG A 93 3.50 17.12 -0.96
C ARG A 93 3.48 17.70 0.45
N VAL A 94 3.18 16.90 1.47
CA VAL A 94 3.26 17.36 2.88
C VAL A 94 4.65 17.91 3.21
N ALA A 95 5.68 17.19 2.77
CA ALA A 95 7.06 17.58 2.90
C ALA A 95 7.37 18.92 2.24
N VAL A 96 6.99 19.11 0.98
CA VAL A 96 7.21 20.37 0.24
C VAL A 96 6.46 21.53 0.89
N SER A 97 5.18 21.35 1.22
CA SER A 97 4.34 22.40 1.78
C SER A 97 4.83 22.90 3.14
N CYS A 98 5.30 21.99 4.01
CA CYS A 98 5.78 22.37 5.35
C CYS A 98 7.28 22.70 5.37
N GLY A 99 8.06 22.08 4.49
CA GLY A 99 9.51 22.21 4.42
C GLY A 99 10.02 23.39 3.57
N ARG A 100 9.14 24.10 2.85
CA ARG A 100 9.49 25.24 1.97
C ARG A 100 10.29 26.35 2.68
N LYS A 101 10.17 26.46 4.00
CA LYS A 101 10.92 27.42 4.84
C LYS A 101 12.36 27.00 5.16
N ARG A 102 12.80 25.80 4.75
CA ARG A 102 14.16 25.27 4.99
C ARG A 102 14.90 25.02 3.65
N PRO A 103 15.43 26.07 2.99
CA PRO A 103 16.17 25.93 1.73
C PRO A 103 17.39 25.02 1.88
N GLY A 104 17.74 24.24 0.85
CA GLY A 104 18.96 23.42 0.80
C GLY A 104 18.83 21.97 1.30
N ASN A 105 17.70 21.58 1.91
CA ASN A 105 17.57 20.28 2.59
C ASN A 105 16.80 19.19 1.82
N GLY A 106 16.76 19.24 0.49
CA GLY A 106 16.00 18.29 -0.35
C GLY A 106 16.28 16.80 -0.08
N PRO A 107 17.55 16.36 0.01
CA PRO A 107 17.89 14.98 0.35
C PRO A 107 17.42 14.57 1.75
N VAL A 108 17.56 15.46 2.75
CA VAL A 108 17.11 15.23 4.14
C VAL A 108 15.59 15.08 4.18
N LEU A 109 14.87 15.92 3.42
CA LEU A 109 13.42 15.88 3.34
C LEU A 109 12.92 14.58 2.67
N THR A 110 13.60 14.13 1.62
CA THR A 110 13.32 12.84 0.96
C THR A 110 13.53 11.67 1.92
N LYS A 111 14.67 11.65 2.64
CA LYS A 111 14.94 10.63 3.67
C LYS A 111 13.85 10.64 4.75
N THR A 112 13.41 11.82 5.16
CA THR A 112 12.32 11.97 6.16
C THR A 112 11.00 11.40 5.65
N VAL A 113 10.66 11.61 4.38
CA VAL A 113 9.48 11.00 3.74
C VAL A 113 9.59 9.48 3.70
N ILE A 114 10.72 8.95 3.24
CA ILE A 114 10.95 7.49 3.15
C ILE A 114 10.79 6.84 4.53
N TRP A 115 11.32 7.45 5.59
CA TRP A 115 11.15 6.91 6.95
C TRP A 115 9.69 6.77 7.38
N ARG A 116 8.77 7.55 6.80
CA ARG A 116 7.34 7.44 7.11
C ARG A 116 6.67 6.23 6.46
N PHE A 117 7.27 5.61 5.45
CA PHE A 117 6.78 4.34 4.92
C PHE A 117 6.81 3.22 5.95
N TRP A 118 7.75 3.23 6.91
CA TRP A 118 7.74 2.26 8.00
C TRP A 118 6.49 2.34 8.88
N ILE A 119 5.93 3.54 9.08
CA ILE A 119 4.64 3.70 9.77
C ILE A 119 3.52 3.09 8.93
N ILE A 120 3.49 3.38 7.63
CA ILE A 120 2.47 2.85 6.71
C ILE A 120 2.52 1.32 6.69
N LEU A 121 3.70 0.74 6.50
CA LEU A 121 3.91 -0.71 6.48
C LEU A 121 3.54 -1.37 7.81
N ALA A 122 3.92 -0.78 8.94
CA ALA A 122 3.58 -1.32 10.25
C ALA A 122 2.07 -1.34 10.48
N VAL A 123 1.37 -0.22 10.18
CA VAL A 123 -0.09 -0.15 10.34
C VAL A 123 -0.80 -1.08 9.36
N ALA A 124 -0.34 -1.19 8.12
CA ALA A 124 -0.88 -2.13 7.12
C ALA A 124 -0.70 -3.58 7.57
N ALA A 125 0.49 -3.97 8.03
CA ALA A 125 0.76 -5.31 8.51
C ALA A 125 -0.07 -5.67 9.75
N VAL A 126 -0.14 -4.78 10.75
CA VAL A 126 -1.00 -4.98 11.93
C VAL A 126 -2.45 -5.10 11.53
N SER A 127 -2.93 -4.28 10.60
CA SER A 127 -4.31 -4.36 10.12
C SER A 127 -4.56 -5.68 9.40
N GLY A 128 -3.62 -6.18 8.58
CA GLY A 128 -3.71 -7.51 7.97
C GLY A 128 -3.83 -8.63 9.00
N VAL A 129 -3.08 -8.55 10.11
CA VAL A 129 -3.22 -9.49 11.25
C VAL A 129 -4.59 -9.36 11.92
N VAL A 130 -5.11 -8.13 12.09
CA VAL A 130 -6.48 -7.91 12.59
C VAL A 130 -7.52 -8.53 11.64
N GLY A 131 -7.32 -8.43 10.33
CA GLY A 131 -8.16 -9.10 9.33
C GLY A 131 -8.11 -10.61 9.43
N PHE A 132 -6.92 -11.18 9.64
CA PHE A 132 -6.74 -12.62 9.90
C PHE A 132 -7.52 -13.05 11.16
N VAL A 133 -7.29 -12.41 12.30
CA VAL A 133 -7.96 -12.74 13.57
C VAL A 133 -9.48 -12.53 13.45
N GLY A 134 -9.91 -11.42 12.86
CA GLY A 134 -11.31 -11.10 12.64
C GLY A 134 -12.02 -12.15 11.80
N SER A 135 -11.37 -12.69 10.76
CA SER A 135 -11.92 -13.76 9.94
C SER A 135 -12.14 -15.07 10.70
N LYS A 136 -11.34 -15.34 11.76
CA LYS A 136 -11.51 -16.51 12.62
C LYS A 136 -12.60 -16.33 13.67
N LEU A 137 -12.84 -15.10 14.10
CA LEU A 137 -13.91 -14.78 15.06
C LEU A 137 -15.28 -14.65 14.39
N SER A 138 -15.31 -14.13 13.16
CA SER A 138 -16.52 -13.94 12.37
C SER A 138 -16.21 -14.30 10.92
N PRO A 139 -16.39 -15.58 10.52
CA PRO A 139 -16.11 -16.01 9.15
C PRO A 139 -16.89 -15.16 8.13
N PRO A 140 -16.29 -14.85 6.95
CA PRO A 140 -16.89 -13.94 5.98
C PRO A 140 -18.02 -14.62 5.18
N HIS A 141 -19.11 -15.00 5.86
CA HIS A 141 -20.25 -15.70 5.27
C HIS A 141 -20.91 -14.92 4.13
N ALA A 142 -20.82 -13.59 4.16
CA ALA A 142 -21.34 -12.71 3.10
C ALA A 142 -20.73 -13.00 1.72
N TRP A 143 -19.54 -13.58 1.64
CA TRP A 143 -18.87 -13.89 0.37
C TRP A 143 -19.03 -15.34 -0.06
N ARG A 144 -19.67 -16.18 0.76
CA ARG A 144 -19.69 -17.64 0.57
C ARG A 144 -20.24 -18.05 -0.80
N GLY A 145 -21.33 -17.43 -1.25
CA GLY A 145 -21.93 -17.74 -2.57
C GLY A 145 -20.94 -17.48 -3.70
N TRP A 146 -20.41 -16.25 -3.76
CA TRP A 146 -19.41 -15.87 -4.76
C TRP A 146 -18.14 -16.75 -4.72
N ILE A 147 -17.66 -17.12 -3.52
CA ILE A 147 -16.50 -18.00 -3.38
C ILE A 147 -16.79 -19.40 -3.94
N LEU A 148 -17.98 -19.94 -3.70
CA LEU A 148 -18.39 -21.24 -4.25
C LEU A 148 -18.54 -21.19 -5.78
N ASP A 149 -19.04 -20.09 -6.33
CA ASP A 149 -19.16 -19.89 -7.79
C ASP A 149 -17.79 -19.90 -8.50
N LEU A 150 -16.72 -19.52 -7.80
CA LEU A 150 -15.34 -19.64 -8.28
C LEU A 150 -14.78 -21.08 -8.22
N GLY A 151 -15.56 -22.04 -7.71
CA GLY A 151 -15.15 -23.43 -7.54
C GLY A 151 -14.05 -23.60 -6.49
N VAL A 152 -14.06 -22.76 -5.45
CA VAL A 152 -13.15 -22.82 -4.29
C VAL A 152 -13.65 -23.90 -3.32
N SER A 153 -12.74 -24.77 -2.89
CA SER A 153 -13.05 -25.84 -1.95
C SER A 153 -12.85 -25.39 -0.50
N ASP A 154 -11.78 -24.64 -0.21
CA ASP A 154 -11.50 -24.09 1.12
C ASP A 154 -11.98 -22.63 1.23
N VAL A 155 -13.29 -22.50 1.42
CA VAL A 155 -13.98 -21.21 1.54
C VAL A 155 -13.44 -20.38 2.72
N GLU A 156 -13.03 -21.04 3.81
CA GLU A 156 -12.58 -20.35 5.01
C GLU A 156 -11.18 -19.75 4.79
N ALA A 157 -10.23 -20.52 4.26
CA ALA A 157 -8.90 -20.01 3.95
C ALA A 157 -8.95 -18.91 2.89
N PHE A 158 -9.78 -19.10 1.85
CA PHE A 158 -9.99 -18.07 0.81
C PHE A 158 -10.53 -16.77 1.43
N GLY A 159 -11.60 -16.88 2.23
CA GLY A 159 -12.21 -15.74 2.91
C GLY A 159 -11.26 -15.04 3.89
N THR A 160 -10.46 -15.82 4.62
CA THR A 160 -9.40 -15.33 5.53
C THR A 160 -8.41 -14.47 4.75
N VAL A 161 -7.87 -14.97 3.64
CA VAL A 161 -6.91 -14.22 2.82
C VAL A 161 -7.55 -12.96 2.23
N GLY A 162 -8.81 -13.03 1.78
CA GLY A 162 -9.55 -11.84 1.33
C GLY A 162 -9.67 -10.76 2.42
N GLN A 163 -9.95 -11.16 3.66
CA GLN A 163 -10.00 -10.23 4.80
C GLN A 163 -8.64 -9.63 5.13
N ILE A 164 -7.56 -10.43 5.13
CA ILE A 164 -6.18 -9.94 5.32
C ILE A 164 -5.88 -8.82 4.32
N HIS A 165 -6.18 -9.03 3.03
CA HIS A 165 -5.94 -8.04 2.00
C HIS A 165 -6.76 -6.76 2.22
N ASN A 166 -8.06 -6.87 2.45
CA ASN A 166 -8.94 -5.72 2.64
C ASN A 166 -8.52 -4.86 3.84
N PHE A 167 -8.25 -5.50 4.98
CA PHE A 167 -7.76 -4.81 6.15
C PHE A 167 -6.36 -4.23 5.93
N GLY A 168 -5.49 -4.91 5.16
CA GLY A 168 -4.20 -4.37 4.74
C GLY A 168 -4.33 -3.04 3.99
N TYR A 169 -5.27 -2.93 3.04
CA TYR A 169 -5.54 -1.67 2.33
C TYR A 169 -6.09 -0.58 3.27
N PHE A 170 -7.03 -0.91 4.16
CA PHE A 170 -7.50 0.05 5.18
C PHE A 170 -6.36 0.53 6.08
N GLY A 171 -5.50 -0.40 6.49
CA GLY A 171 -4.30 -0.11 7.28
C GLY A 171 -3.31 0.79 6.55
N ALA A 172 -3.11 0.59 5.24
CA ALA A 172 -2.27 1.48 4.43
C ALA A 172 -2.81 2.91 4.39
N VAL A 173 -4.13 3.10 4.25
CA VAL A 173 -4.78 4.41 4.29
C VAL A 173 -4.64 5.06 5.68
N ALA A 174 -4.95 4.32 6.75
CA ALA A 174 -4.80 4.81 8.12
C ALA A 174 -3.34 5.17 8.44
N GLY A 175 -2.41 4.32 8.01
CA GLY A 175 -0.97 4.53 8.13
C GLY A 175 -0.51 5.78 7.39
N LEU A 176 -1.03 6.04 6.19
CA LEU A 176 -0.74 7.26 5.43
C LEU A 176 -1.20 8.52 6.17
N ILE A 177 -2.38 8.48 6.79
CA ILE A 177 -2.90 9.60 7.59
C ILE A 177 -1.97 9.86 8.78
N VAL A 178 -1.62 8.83 9.55
CA VAL A 178 -0.72 8.95 10.71
C VAL A 178 0.68 9.42 10.28
N ALA A 179 1.22 8.85 9.20
CA ALA A 179 2.49 9.25 8.60
C ALA A 179 2.49 10.74 8.18
N GLY A 180 1.43 11.19 7.52
CA GLY A 180 1.27 12.57 7.09
C GLY A 180 1.17 13.55 8.27
N LEU A 181 0.39 13.21 9.30
CA LEU A 181 0.23 14.02 10.50
C LEU A 181 1.55 14.14 11.29
N THR A 182 2.27 13.03 11.46
CA THR A 182 3.55 13.03 12.17
C THR A 182 4.65 13.76 11.39
N LEU A 183 4.70 13.59 10.07
CA LEU A 183 5.59 14.34 9.18
C LEU A 183 5.31 15.85 9.26
N ARG A 184 4.05 16.25 9.14
CA ARG A 184 3.64 17.65 9.26
C ARG A 184 4.05 18.25 10.60
N ARG A 185 3.78 17.54 11.71
CA ARG A 185 4.19 17.98 13.06
C ARG A 185 5.70 18.17 13.17
N GLN A 186 6.50 17.22 12.66
CA GLN A 186 7.95 17.31 12.69
C GLN A 186 8.47 18.55 11.93
N LEU A 187 7.92 18.81 10.74
CA LEU A 187 8.39 19.90 9.88
C LEU A 187 7.98 21.29 10.37
N LEU A 188 6.90 21.38 11.15
CA LEU A 188 6.42 22.64 11.73
C LEU A 188 7.08 22.99 13.07
N ARG A 189 7.83 22.07 13.70
CA ARG A 189 8.55 22.37 14.95
C ARG A 189 9.65 23.41 14.68
N PRO A 190 9.74 24.49 15.49
CA PRO A 190 10.89 25.39 15.46
C PRO A 190 12.17 24.60 15.79
N ALA A 191 13.28 25.02 15.20
CA ALA A 191 14.60 24.43 15.44
C ALA A 191 15.07 24.76 16.86
#